data_AF-A0A7R9TEF6-F1
#
_entry.id   AF-A0A7R9TEF6-F1
#
_cell.length_a   1.000
_cell.length_b   1.000
_cell.length_c   1.000
_cell.angle_alpha   90.00
_cell.angle_beta   90.00
_cell.angle_gamma   90.00
#
_symmetry.space_group_name_H-M   'P 1'
#
loop_
_entity.id
_entity.type
_entity.pdbx_description
1 polymer ?
#
loop_
_entity_poly.entity_id
_entity_poly.type
_entity_poly.pdbx_seq_one_letter_code
_entity_poly.pdbx_strand_id
1 'polypeptide(L)'
;DDADGDPRGRRLVAARACAAGDVLLRERPLASALGVGSREGVCAARWRRAAGGERLLRCSRCGVLRYAGRDAQRAAWPTHRRECAALASIGDRERAVSTPAAMLLAMRLLWQRAASAEGAAAYDEHVVPLRTHWSDLSDERKVSFSAMGAAARSLMAGAEGLEGAARHSDEDAQRLGLPPVREVTQLLA
;
A
#
# COMPACT_ATOMS: atom_id res chain seq x y z
N ASP A 1 2.79 11.54 23.53
CA ASP A 1 1.72 11.79 24.51
C ASP A 1 0.84 10.57 24.72
N ASP A 2 1.33 9.64 25.54
CA ASP A 2 0.55 8.55 26.16
C ASP A 2 0.00 9.02 27.53
N ALA A 3 -0.45 10.28 27.63
CA ALA A 3 -0.61 10.98 28.89
C ALA A 3 -1.86 10.61 29.73
N ASP A 4 -2.69 9.65 29.28
CA ASP A 4 -3.99 9.37 29.92
C ASP A 4 -4.09 7.96 30.55
N GLY A 5 -3.06 7.11 30.42
CA GLY A 5 -3.08 5.74 30.99
C GLY A 5 -4.17 4.81 30.43
N ASP A 6 -5.00 5.28 29.50
CA ASP A 6 -6.03 4.49 28.82
C ASP A 6 -5.34 3.49 27.86
N PRO A 7 -5.54 2.17 28.04
CA PRO A 7 -4.92 1.15 27.20
C PRO A 7 -5.33 1.23 25.72
N ARG A 8 -6.33 2.05 25.36
CA ARG A 8 -6.83 2.22 23.99
C ARG A 8 -6.05 3.23 23.15
N GLY A 9 -5.21 4.09 23.75
CA GLY A 9 -4.42 5.09 23.02
C GLY A 9 -5.24 6.23 22.39
N ARG A 10 -4.77 6.76 21.25
CA ARG A 10 -5.43 7.87 20.51
C ARG A 10 -6.80 7.46 19.98
N ARG A 11 -7.77 8.36 20.08
CA ARG A 11 -9.18 8.12 19.75
C ARG A 11 -9.84 9.35 19.13
N LEU A 12 -10.88 9.11 18.31
CA LEU A 12 -11.78 10.18 17.84
C LEU A 12 -12.92 10.32 18.84
N VAL A 13 -13.21 11.56 19.25
CA VAL A 13 -14.32 11.89 20.16
C VAL A 13 -15.29 12.82 19.44
N ALA A 14 -16.59 12.52 19.52
CA ALA A 14 -17.61 13.36 18.92
C ALA A 14 -17.67 14.71 19.67
N ALA A 15 -17.49 15.82 18.95
CA ALA A 15 -17.60 17.17 19.50
C ALA A 15 -19.05 17.68 19.62
N ARG A 16 -20.02 16.91 19.10
CA ARG A 16 -21.45 17.22 19.10
C ARG A 16 -22.28 15.95 19.23
N ALA A 17 -23.57 16.11 19.54
CA ALA A 17 -24.53 15.03 19.40
C ALA A 17 -24.63 14.57 17.93
N CYS A 18 -24.76 13.26 17.74
CA CYS A 18 -24.87 12.61 16.43
C CYS A 18 -26.11 11.72 16.42
N ALA A 19 -26.84 11.72 15.30
CA ALA A 19 -28.01 10.87 15.11
C ALA A 19 -27.70 9.66 14.21
N ALA A 20 -28.57 8.64 14.25
CA ALA A 20 -28.47 7.50 13.34
C ALA A 20 -28.60 7.98 11.88
N GLY A 21 -27.62 7.62 11.04
CA GLY A 21 -27.54 8.05 9.65
C GLY A 21 -26.65 9.28 9.42
N ASP A 22 -26.18 9.95 10.47
CA ASP A 22 -25.25 11.07 10.33
C ASP A 22 -23.92 10.62 9.70
N VAL A 23 -23.42 11.43 8.77
CA VAL A 23 -22.07 11.26 8.24
C VAL A 23 -21.09 12.01 9.14
N LEU A 24 -20.27 11.26 9.88
CA LEU A 24 -19.28 11.82 10.80
C LEU A 24 -17.99 12.27 10.11
N LEU A 25 -17.52 11.49 9.13
CA LEU A 25 -16.28 11.74 8.40
C LEU A 25 -16.44 11.24 6.95
N ARG A 26 -15.89 12.01 6.00
CA ARG A 26 -15.64 11.56 4.62
C ARG A 26 -14.20 11.86 4.29
N GLU A 27 -13.45 10.86 3.87
CA GLU A 27 -12.04 10.99 3.55
C GLU A 27 -11.71 10.28 2.24
N ARG A 28 -10.76 10.84 1.48
CA ARG A 28 -10.21 10.16 0.31
C ARG A 28 -9.03 9.31 0.77
N PRO A 29 -8.94 8.04 0.35
CA PRO A 29 -7.84 7.18 0.79
C PRO A 29 -6.50 7.72 0.28
N LEU A 30 -5.52 7.81 1.18
CA LEU A 30 -4.14 8.18 0.81
C LEU A 30 -3.55 7.21 -0.23
N ALA A 31 -3.79 5.91 0.00
CA ALA A 31 -3.54 4.83 -0.95
C ALA A 31 -4.63 3.76 -0.84
N SER A 32 -4.84 3.02 -1.92
CA SER A 32 -5.81 1.93 -2.00
C SER A 32 -5.26 0.81 -2.88
N ALA A 33 -5.64 -0.45 -2.66
CA ALA A 33 -5.27 -1.57 -3.53
C ALA A 33 -6.34 -2.66 -3.47
N LEU A 34 -6.54 -3.38 -4.58
CA LEU A 34 -7.44 -4.54 -4.59
C LEU A 34 -6.75 -5.75 -3.96
N GLY A 35 -7.47 -6.41 -3.06
CA GLY A 35 -7.13 -7.76 -2.57
C GLY A 35 -7.06 -8.76 -3.71
N VAL A 36 -6.25 -9.81 -3.55
CA VAL A 36 -5.98 -10.84 -4.58
C VAL A 36 -7.28 -11.36 -5.19
N GLY A 37 -8.23 -11.81 -4.35
CA GLY A 37 -9.52 -12.36 -4.81
C GLY A 37 -10.48 -11.34 -5.45
N SER A 38 -10.20 -10.04 -5.42
CA SER A 38 -11.05 -9.01 -6.02
C SER A 38 -10.57 -8.54 -7.40
N ARG A 39 -9.32 -8.83 -7.78
CA ARG A 39 -8.70 -8.31 -9.02
C ARG A 39 -9.37 -8.79 -10.30
N GLU A 40 -10.01 -9.95 -10.26
CA GLU A 40 -10.69 -10.52 -11.42
C GLU A 40 -12.05 -9.87 -11.70
N GLY A 41 -12.77 -9.48 -10.65
CA GLY A 41 -14.15 -9.04 -10.74
C GLY A 41 -14.37 -7.55 -10.43
N VAL A 42 -13.33 -6.79 -10.07
CA VAL A 42 -13.45 -5.37 -9.70
C VAL A 42 -12.63 -4.49 -10.63
N CYS A 43 -13.24 -3.41 -11.12
CA CYS A 43 -12.53 -2.38 -11.87
C CYS A 43 -11.59 -1.60 -10.93
N ALA A 44 -10.28 -1.64 -11.21
CA ALA A 44 -9.27 -0.99 -10.37
C ALA A 44 -9.30 0.55 -10.39
N ALA A 45 -10.00 1.15 -11.35
CA ALA A 45 -10.18 2.61 -11.43
C ALA A 45 -11.44 3.09 -10.70
N ARG A 46 -12.53 2.30 -10.78
CA ARG A 46 -13.87 2.70 -10.33
C ARG A 46 -14.29 2.03 -9.03
N TRP A 47 -13.53 1.05 -8.54
CA TRP A 47 -13.81 0.30 -7.32
C TRP A 47 -15.20 -0.38 -7.32
N ARG A 48 -15.70 -0.69 -8.51
CA ARG A 48 -17.00 -1.34 -8.72
C ARG A 48 -16.79 -2.77 -9.20
N ARG A 49 -17.55 -3.70 -8.64
CA ARG A 49 -17.68 -5.06 -9.17
C ARG A 49 -18.30 -5.03 -10.57
N ALA A 50 -17.84 -5.92 -11.44
CA ALA A 50 -18.51 -6.23 -12.69
C ALA A 50 -19.92 -6.73 -12.38
N ALA A 51 -20.91 -6.24 -13.12
CA ALA A 51 -22.32 -6.60 -12.97
C ALA A 51 -22.91 -7.02 -14.31
N GLY A 52 -23.97 -7.82 -14.30
CA GLY A 52 -24.74 -8.15 -15.50
C GLY A 52 -23.93 -8.77 -16.65
N GLY A 53 -22.90 -9.57 -16.34
CA GLY A 53 -22.03 -10.18 -17.35
C GLY A 53 -20.96 -9.27 -17.94
N GLU A 54 -20.74 -8.06 -17.37
CA GLU A 54 -19.67 -7.14 -17.77
C GLU A 54 -18.29 -7.84 -17.75
N ARG A 55 -17.60 -7.86 -18.90
CA ARG A 55 -16.23 -8.39 -19.00
C ARG A 55 -15.22 -7.27 -18.81
N LEU A 56 -14.48 -7.31 -17.71
CA LEU A 56 -13.43 -6.32 -17.45
C LEU A 56 -12.21 -6.53 -18.36
N LEU A 57 -11.73 -5.43 -18.94
CA LEU A 57 -10.49 -5.34 -19.71
C LEU A 57 -9.28 -5.53 -18.78
N ARG A 58 -8.51 -6.59 -19.01
CA ARG A 58 -7.25 -6.84 -18.31
C ARG A 58 -6.15 -5.92 -18.85
N CYS A 59 -5.31 -5.39 -17.96
CA CYS A 59 -4.08 -4.71 -18.36
C CYS A 59 -3.20 -5.67 -19.18
N SER A 60 -2.87 -5.33 -20.42
CA SER A 60 -2.08 -6.18 -21.30
C SER A 60 -0.62 -6.32 -20.86
N ARG A 61 -0.08 -5.31 -20.18
CA ARG A 61 1.33 -5.29 -19.76
C ARG A 61 1.60 -6.12 -18.51
N CYS A 62 0.91 -5.84 -17.39
CA CYS A 62 1.15 -6.60 -16.15
C CYS A 62 0.26 -7.84 -16.02
N GLY A 63 -0.88 -7.91 -16.72
CA GLY A 63 -1.84 -9.01 -16.58
C GLY A 63 -2.61 -9.06 -15.25
N VAL A 64 -2.36 -8.13 -14.31
CA VAL A 64 -2.91 -8.17 -12.94
C VAL A 64 -4.22 -7.40 -12.80
N LEU A 65 -4.21 -6.09 -13.05
CA LEU A 65 -5.38 -5.24 -12.85
C LEU A 65 -6.37 -5.31 -14.02
N ARG A 66 -7.64 -5.10 -13.71
CA ARG A 66 -8.73 -5.07 -14.69
C ARG A 66 -9.55 -3.79 -14.60
N TYR A 67 -10.17 -3.42 -15.72
CA TYR A 67 -10.87 -2.15 -15.91
C TYR A 67 -12.19 -2.35 -16.64
N ALA A 68 -13.19 -1.52 -16.34
CA ALA A 68 -14.48 -1.53 -17.05
C ALA A 68 -14.34 -1.24 -18.56
N GLY A 69 -13.24 -0.61 -18.97
CA GLY A 69 -12.94 -0.29 -20.37
C GLY A 69 -11.67 0.53 -20.50
N ARG A 70 -11.35 0.95 -21.73
CA ARG A 70 -10.13 1.73 -22.03
C ARG A 70 -10.12 3.09 -21.31
N ASP A 71 -11.27 3.73 -21.12
CA ASP A 71 -11.36 5.00 -20.38
C ASP A 71 -10.97 4.83 -18.91
N ALA A 72 -11.49 3.78 -18.26
CA ALA A 72 -11.13 3.46 -16.88
C ALA A 72 -9.64 3.12 -16.75
N GLN A 73 -9.07 2.41 -17.72
CA GLN A 73 -7.63 2.12 -17.74
C GLN A 73 -6.79 3.39 -17.90
N ARG A 74 -7.16 4.30 -18.82
CA ARG A 74 -6.48 5.58 -19.01
C ARG A 74 -6.54 6.45 -17.77
N ALA A 75 -7.71 6.55 -17.14
CA ALA A 75 -7.90 7.33 -15.91
C ALA A 75 -7.04 6.81 -14.74
N ALA A 76 -6.84 5.50 -14.65
CA ALA A 76 -5.98 4.90 -13.62
C ALA A 76 -4.48 4.91 -13.96
N TRP A 77 -4.09 5.25 -15.19
CA TRP A 77 -2.70 5.15 -15.64
C TRP A 77 -1.70 5.96 -14.80
N PRO A 78 -1.99 7.20 -14.36
CA PRO A 78 -1.04 7.98 -13.56
C PRO A 78 -0.60 7.27 -12.28
N THR A 79 -1.52 6.56 -11.61
CA THR A 79 -1.23 5.79 -10.39
C THR A 79 -0.75 4.38 -10.69
N HIS A 80 -1.26 3.75 -11.76
CA HIS A 80 -0.92 2.38 -12.13
C HIS A 80 0.44 2.25 -12.82
N ARG A 81 0.96 3.26 -13.53
CA ARG A 81 2.14 3.13 -14.40
C ARG A 81 3.35 2.48 -13.73
N ARG A 82 3.75 2.98 -12.55
CA ARG A 82 4.91 2.44 -11.80
C ARG A 82 4.63 1.03 -11.29
N GLU A 83 3.43 0.82 -10.74
CA GLU A 83 2.96 -0.52 -10.31
C GLU A 83 2.92 -1.52 -11.47
N CYS A 84 2.51 -1.09 -12.65
CA CYS A 84 2.43 -1.92 -13.84
C CYS A 84 3.81 -2.39 -14.27
N ALA A 85 4.83 -1.53 -14.19
CA ALA A 85 6.21 -1.90 -14.50
C ALA A 85 6.74 -2.94 -13.49
N ALA A 86 6.54 -2.69 -12.20
CA ALA A 86 6.93 -3.60 -11.12
C ALA A 86 6.23 -4.96 -11.19
N LEU A 87 4.92 -4.99 -11.46
CA LEU A 87 4.20 -6.27 -11.58
C LEU A 87 4.58 -7.04 -12.85
N ALA A 88 4.88 -6.33 -13.95
CA ALA A 88 5.31 -6.96 -15.19
C ALA A 88 6.71 -7.58 -15.08
N SER A 89 7.60 -7.05 -14.23
CA SER A 89 8.96 -7.60 -14.06
C SER A 89 9.01 -8.93 -13.30
N ILE A 90 7.92 -9.34 -12.64
CA ILE A 90 7.84 -10.64 -11.95
C ILE A 90 8.01 -11.82 -12.92
N GLY A 91 7.68 -11.63 -14.21
CA GLY A 91 7.83 -12.63 -15.28
C GLY A 91 6.83 -13.79 -15.23
N ASP A 92 6.35 -14.13 -14.03
CA ASP A 92 5.32 -15.12 -13.77
C ASP A 92 3.97 -14.45 -13.43
N ARG A 93 2.94 -14.75 -14.23
CA ARG A 93 1.62 -14.12 -14.09
C ARG A 93 0.92 -14.52 -12.80
N GLU A 94 1.02 -15.78 -12.38
CA GLU A 94 0.30 -16.27 -11.21
C GLU A 94 0.89 -15.66 -9.93
N ARG A 95 2.22 -15.54 -9.87
CA ARG A 95 2.94 -14.80 -8.83
C ARG A 95 2.58 -13.31 -8.84
N ALA A 96 2.51 -12.68 -10.01
CA ALA A 96 2.11 -11.28 -10.12
C ALA A 96 0.67 -11.04 -9.63
N VAL A 97 -0.28 -11.91 -10.03
CA VAL A 97 -1.68 -11.84 -9.57
C VAL A 97 -1.81 -12.10 -8.08
N SER A 98 -0.94 -12.92 -7.50
CA SER A 98 -0.92 -13.27 -6.07
C SER A 98 -0.21 -12.25 -5.17
N THR A 99 0.36 -11.18 -5.74
CA THR A 99 1.03 -10.12 -4.97
C THR A 99 0.11 -9.56 -3.87
N PRO A 100 0.50 -9.58 -2.59
CA PRO A 100 -0.36 -9.13 -1.49
C PRO A 100 -0.79 -7.66 -1.63
N ALA A 101 -2.02 -7.33 -1.24
CA ALA A 101 -2.51 -5.94 -1.29
C ALA A 101 -1.72 -5.02 -0.36
N ALA A 102 -1.27 -5.51 0.81
CA ALA A 102 -0.41 -4.75 1.71
C ALA A 102 0.92 -4.35 1.05
N MET A 103 1.50 -5.24 0.23
CA MET A 103 2.71 -4.95 -0.54
C MET A 103 2.47 -3.83 -1.57
N LEU A 104 1.35 -3.89 -2.31
CA LEU A 104 0.98 -2.83 -3.25
C LEU A 104 0.72 -1.48 -2.57
N LEU A 105 0.05 -1.50 -1.40
CA LEU A 105 -0.20 -0.29 -0.61
C LEU A 105 1.12 0.36 -0.17
N ALA A 106 2.04 -0.44 0.39
CA ALA A 106 3.36 0.04 0.78
C ALA A 106 4.11 0.64 -0.41
N MET A 107 4.14 -0.04 -1.55
CA MET A 107 4.80 0.45 -2.77
C MET A 107 4.19 1.77 -3.25
N ARG A 108 2.86 1.90 -3.27
CA ARG A 108 2.16 3.14 -3.65
C ARG A 108 2.50 4.31 -2.72
N LEU A 109 2.47 4.09 -1.41
CA LEU A 109 2.81 5.11 -0.41
C LEU A 109 4.28 5.55 -0.55
N LEU A 110 5.20 4.61 -0.73
CA LEU A 110 6.62 4.91 -0.90
C LEU A 110 6.90 5.63 -2.22
N TRP A 111 6.21 5.29 -3.31
CA TRP A 111 6.31 6.03 -4.56
C TRP A 111 5.71 7.42 -4.49
N GLN A 112 4.60 7.62 -3.77
CA GLN A 112 4.03 8.94 -3.52
C GLN A 112 5.00 9.80 -2.72
N ARG A 113 5.55 9.24 -1.63
CA ARG A 113 6.58 9.89 -0.82
C ARG A 113 7.80 10.31 -1.64
N ALA A 114 8.31 9.44 -2.50
CA ALA A 114 9.48 9.73 -3.32
C ALA A 114 9.19 10.65 -4.52
N ALA A 115 7.92 10.89 -4.87
CA ALA A 115 7.56 11.64 -6.07
C ALA A 115 7.59 13.16 -5.88
N SER A 116 7.31 13.67 -4.68
CA SER A 116 7.25 15.11 -4.41
C SER A 116 7.37 15.43 -2.92
N ALA A 117 7.63 16.72 -2.61
CA ALA A 117 7.66 17.21 -1.24
C ALA A 117 6.29 17.08 -0.56
N GLU A 118 5.19 17.30 -1.30
CA GLU A 118 3.83 17.12 -0.80
C GLU A 118 3.55 15.65 -0.48
N GLY A 119 4.04 14.72 -1.31
CA GLY A 119 3.93 13.29 -1.04
C GLY A 119 4.71 12.86 0.20
N ALA A 120 5.90 13.45 0.42
CA ALA A 120 6.68 13.21 1.63
C ALA A 120 5.98 13.78 2.88
N ALA A 121 5.47 15.01 2.81
CA ALA A 121 4.71 15.62 3.90
C ALA A 121 3.46 14.80 4.28
N ALA A 122 2.69 14.33 3.28
CA ALA A 122 1.52 13.50 3.53
C ALA A 122 1.88 12.15 4.18
N TYR A 123 3.03 11.57 3.82
CA TYR A 123 3.51 10.34 4.46
C TYR A 123 3.91 10.59 5.92
N ASP A 124 4.65 11.67 6.19
CA ASP A 124 5.09 12.02 7.54
C ASP A 124 3.91 12.42 8.44
N GLU A 125 2.87 13.05 7.89
CA GLU A 125 1.66 13.44 8.63
C GLU A 125 0.73 12.25 8.92
N HIS A 126 0.50 11.37 7.94
CA HIS A 126 -0.57 10.37 8.04
C HIS A 126 -0.08 8.94 8.24
N VAL A 127 1.16 8.60 7.84
CA VAL A 127 1.68 7.23 7.91
C VAL A 127 2.63 7.05 9.09
N VAL A 128 3.61 7.94 9.26
CA VAL A 128 4.60 7.85 10.34
C VAL A 128 3.95 7.78 11.74
N PRO A 129 2.86 8.53 12.03
CA PRO A 129 2.25 8.46 13.35
C PRO A 129 1.41 7.20 13.57
N LEU A 130 1.23 6.30 12.59
CA LEU A 130 0.43 5.09 12.78
C LEU A 130 1.10 4.14 13.78
N ARG A 131 0.28 3.45 14.58
CA ARG A 131 0.78 2.48 15.56
C ARG A 131 1.13 1.17 14.85
N THR A 132 2.37 0.69 15.02
CA THR A 132 2.87 -0.50 14.32
C THR A 132 2.63 -1.81 15.07
N HIS A 133 2.53 -1.78 16.40
CA HIS A 133 2.47 -2.98 17.27
C HIS A 133 3.57 -4.01 16.97
N TRP A 134 4.72 -3.58 16.42
CA TRP A 134 5.76 -4.48 15.94
C TRP A 134 6.29 -5.41 17.03
N SER A 135 6.49 -4.88 18.25
CA SER A 135 6.95 -5.64 19.41
C SER A 135 5.97 -6.74 19.85
N ASP A 136 4.68 -6.57 19.55
CA ASP A 136 3.61 -7.51 19.93
C ASP A 136 3.44 -8.63 18.88
N LEU A 137 4.11 -8.54 17.72
CA LEU A 137 4.03 -9.55 16.67
C LEU A 137 4.83 -10.80 17.02
N SER A 138 4.33 -11.96 16.62
CA SER A 138 5.11 -13.20 16.60
C SER A 138 6.27 -13.09 15.59
N ASP A 139 7.33 -13.85 15.82
CA ASP A 139 8.50 -13.82 14.94
C ASP A 139 8.17 -14.29 13.52
N GLU A 140 7.28 -15.27 13.36
CA GLU A 140 6.75 -15.68 12.05
C GLU A 140 6.12 -14.51 11.27
N ARG A 141 5.35 -13.66 11.95
CA ARG A 141 4.74 -12.49 11.32
C ARG A 141 5.77 -11.42 10.99
N LYS A 142 6.75 -11.18 11.87
CA LYS A 142 7.86 -10.26 11.60
C LYS A 142 8.65 -10.70 10.37
N VAL A 143 8.95 -11.99 10.27
CA VAL A 143 9.59 -12.63 9.11
C VAL A 143 8.76 -12.40 7.85
N SER A 144 7.45 -12.67 7.89
CA SER A 144 6.56 -12.47 6.74
C SER A 144 6.51 -11.01 6.26
N PHE A 145 6.39 -10.05 7.19
CA PHE A 145 6.40 -8.63 6.84
C PHE A 145 7.72 -8.15 6.26
N SER A 146 8.84 -8.63 6.80
CA SER A 146 10.17 -8.29 6.29
C SER A 146 10.44 -8.90 4.93
N ALA A 147 10.01 -10.15 4.68
CA ALA A 147 10.08 -10.75 3.36
C ALA A 147 9.23 -9.97 2.33
N MET A 148 8.02 -9.53 2.72
CA MET A 148 7.19 -8.65 1.87
C MET A 148 7.87 -7.30 1.61
N GLY A 149 8.48 -6.70 2.63
CA GLY A 149 9.21 -5.42 2.49
C GLY A 149 10.42 -5.54 1.57
N ALA A 150 11.20 -6.61 1.68
CA ALA A 150 12.33 -6.89 0.80
C ALA A 150 11.89 -7.12 -0.65
N ALA A 151 10.82 -7.90 -0.85
CA ALA A 151 10.22 -8.11 -2.18
C ALA A 151 9.72 -6.80 -2.79
N ALA A 152 9.00 -5.98 -2.01
CA ALA A 152 8.54 -4.66 -2.45
C ALA A 152 9.72 -3.77 -2.88
N ARG A 153 10.78 -3.69 -2.07
CA ARG A 153 11.98 -2.90 -2.37
C ARG A 153 12.65 -3.36 -3.67
N SER A 154 12.77 -4.67 -3.88
CA SER A 154 13.34 -5.25 -5.10
C SER A 154 12.52 -4.89 -6.34
N LEU A 155 11.19 -5.07 -6.27
CA LEU A 155 10.28 -4.71 -7.37
C LEU A 155 10.28 -3.21 -7.67
N MET A 156 10.38 -2.39 -6.63
CA MET A 156 10.47 -0.94 -6.75
C MET A 156 11.79 -0.55 -7.44
N ALA A 157 12.95 -1.07 -7.01
CA ALA A 157 14.25 -0.70 -7.57
C ALA A 157 14.36 -0.98 -9.08
N GLY A 158 13.72 -2.05 -9.57
CA GLY A 158 13.67 -2.37 -11.00
C GLY A 158 12.67 -1.55 -11.82
N ALA A 159 11.77 -0.80 -11.18
CA ALA A 159 10.81 0.08 -11.83
C ALA A 159 11.30 1.54 -11.74
N GLU A 160 11.62 2.17 -12.88
CA GLU A 160 12.12 3.56 -13.04
C GLU A 160 11.83 4.51 -11.85
N GLY A 161 12.88 5.08 -11.25
CA GLY A 161 12.79 6.23 -10.33
C GLY A 161 13.09 5.98 -8.85
N LEU A 162 14.19 5.32 -8.51
CA LEU A 162 14.50 4.97 -7.11
C LEU A 162 15.93 5.19 -6.61
N GLU A 163 16.72 6.05 -7.27
CA GLU A 163 18.07 6.40 -6.77
C GLU A 163 18.05 6.99 -5.33
N GLY A 164 16.89 7.44 -4.83
CA GLY A 164 16.72 7.97 -3.47
C GLY A 164 15.97 7.12 -2.43
N ALA A 165 15.10 6.16 -2.81
CA ALA A 165 14.16 5.58 -1.83
C ALA A 165 14.77 4.47 -0.94
N ALA A 166 15.90 3.88 -1.32
CA ALA A 166 16.62 2.94 -0.45
C ALA A 166 17.20 3.64 0.80
N ARG A 167 17.69 4.89 0.68
CA ARG A 167 18.25 5.67 1.79
C ARG A 167 17.20 6.07 2.82
N HIS A 168 16.02 6.46 2.36
CA HIS A 168 14.91 6.84 3.25
C HIS A 168 14.38 5.65 4.06
N SER A 169 14.44 4.43 3.53
CA SER A 169 13.83 3.26 4.17
C SER A 169 14.48 2.83 5.51
N ASP A 170 15.79 3.05 5.69
CA ASP A 170 16.47 2.71 6.96
C ASP A 170 16.27 3.82 8.01
N GLU A 171 16.27 5.09 7.60
CA GLU A 171 15.87 6.21 8.48
C GLU A 171 14.40 6.09 8.89
N ASP A 172 13.54 5.60 8.00
CA ASP A 172 12.13 5.36 8.28
C ASP A 172 11.92 4.20 9.26
N ALA A 173 12.68 3.12 9.11
CA ALA A 173 12.65 2.03 10.07
C ALA A 173 12.99 2.55 11.48
N GLN A 174 14.03 3.39 11.60
CA GLN A 174 14.38 4.03 12.86
C GLN A 174 13.27 4.95 13.39
N ARG A 175 12.67 5.80 12.54
CA ARG A 175 11.54 6.67 12.92
C ARG A 175 10.31 5.88 13.38
N LEU A 176 10.08 4.70 12.82
CA LEU A 176 8.97 3.81 13.15
C LEU A 176 9.28 2.87 14.33
N GLY A 177 10.48 2.95 14.92
CA GLY A 177 10.93 2.02 15.97
C GLY A 177 11.05 0.57 15.48
N LEU A 178 11.26 0.38 14.18
CA LEU A 178 11.45 -0.91 13.53
C LEU A 178 12.96 -1.19 13.37
N PRO A 179 13.40 -2.45 13.48
CA PRO A 179 14.76 -2.81 13.09
C PRO A 179 14.99 -2.46 11.61
N PRO A 180 16.18 -1.95 11.24
CA PRO A 180 16.49 -1.66 9.84
C PRO A 180 16.36 -2.94 9.00
N VAL A 181 15.87 -2.80 7.77
CA VAL A 181 15.46 -3.95 6.93
C VAL A 181 16.59 -4.96 6.74
N ARG A 182 17.84 -4.49 6.69
CA ARG A 182 19.06 -5.30 6.61
C ARG A 182 19.22 -6.29 7.78
N GLU A 183 18.86 -5.88 9.00
CA GLU A 183 18.96 -6.72 10.20
C GLU A 183 17.89 -7.81 10.20
N VAL A 184 16.70 -7.53 9.66
CA VAL A 184 15.67 -8.55 9.58
C VAL A 184 15.94 -9.57 8.47
N THR A 185 16.57 -9.18 7.37
CA THR A 185 17.05 -10.14 6.36
C THR A 185 18.16 -11.07 6.87
N GLN A 186 18.96 -10.64 7.86
CA GLN A 186 19.97 -11.50 8.50
C GLN A 186 19.34 -12.54 9.44
N LEU A 187 18.14 -12.28 9.97
CA LEU A 187 17.34 -13.27 10.71
C LEU A 187 16.70 -14.33 9.80
N LEU A 188 16.74 -14.14 8.48
CA LEU A 188 16.20 -15.06 7.46
C LEU A 188 17.28 -15.88 6.74
N ALA A 189 18.55 -15.71 7.10
CA ALA A 189 19.71 -16.44 6.59
C ALA A 189 20.23 -17.40 7.64
#